data_AF-A0A7S2F1T6-F1
#
_entry.id   AF-A0A7S2F1T6-F1
#
_cell.length_a   1.000
_cell.length_b   1.000
_cell.length_c   1.000
_cell.angle_alpha   90.00
_cell.angle_beta   90.00
_cell.angle_gamma   90.00
#
_symmetry.space_group_name_H-M   'P 1'
#
loop_
_entity.id
_entity.type
_entity.pdbx_description
1 polymer ?
#
loop_
_entity_poly.entity_id
_entity_poly.type
_entity_poly.pdbx_seq_one_letter_code
_entity_poly.pdbx_strand_id
1 'polypeptide(L)'
;RGAQQRLPRQPLGGLAARPRGPRVRLLGRRPGASSAPPPSPQMDPQVPYQYQNHSRLRNDVANLLRTCHTLQPQIGTFSGQGRQVTLFYLYGVLPITYSGATYNIPVTIYFDPPYPNQPPRCFVTPSQGMALKQAHPHVDSGGMVYIPYLNSWNSHSSTLTELAGYLTSTFSAAPPVYSTAAGSRPSTAASTPATAATAVAMQPDPGSS
;
A
#
# COMPACT_ATOMS: atom_id res chain seq x y z
N ARG A 1 51.63 12.90 82.39
CA ARG A 1 51.02 14.04 81.67
C ARG A 1 49.63 13.57 81.23
N GLY A 2 48.49 13.71 81.94
CA GLY A 2 47.96 14.85 82.72
C GLY A 2 47.76 16.03 81.77
N ALA A 3 46.60 16.64 81.50
CA ALA A 3 45.25 16.69 82.09
C ALA A 3 44.27 17.07 80.93
N GLN A 4 43.02 16.57 80.82
CA GLN A 4 41.78 16.93 81.54
C GLN A 4 41.29 18.39 81.34
N GLN A 5 39.96 18.51 81.15
CA GLN A 5 39.08 19.69 81.35
C GLN A 5 38.84 20.62 80.14
N ARG A 6 37.65 21.20 79.87
CA ARG A 6 36.33 21.24 80.55
C ARG A 6 35.31 21.85 79.55
N LEU A 7 34.05 21.42 79.63
CA LEU A 7 32.89 22.20 79.15
C LEU A 7 32.63 23.43 80.04
N PRO A 8 31.88 24.43 79.53
CA PRO A 8 30.90 25.13 80.34
C PRO A 8 29.46 25.05 79.80
N ARG A 9 28.54 25.29 80.73
CA ARG A 9 27.10 24.97 80.76
C ARG A 9 26.20 26.19 80.48
N GLN A 10 25.01 25.90 79.94
CA GLN A 10 23.67 26.47 80.27
C GLN A 10 23.26 27.87 79.73
N PRO A 11 21.94 28.26 79.68
CA PRO A 11 20.80 27.76 80.49
C PRO A 11 19.41 27.55 79.80
N LEU A 12 18.47 27.18 80.67
CA LEU A 12 17.03 26.89 80.57
C LEU A 12 16.13 27.89 79.82
N GLY A 13 15.10 27.33 79.17
CA GLY A 13 13.75 27.88 78.95
C GLY A 13 12.97 26.85 78.14
N GLY A 14 11.81 26.31 78.52
CA GLY A 14 10.72 26.82 79.34
C GLY A 14 9.46 26.83 78.48
N LEU A 15 8.69 25.73 78.54
CA LEU A 15 7.24 25.56 78.32
C LEU A 15 6.50 26.47 77.31
N ALA A 16 5.79 25.87 76.34
CA ALA A 16 4.32 26.02 76.18
C ALA A 16 3.79 25.49 74.84
N ALA A 17 2.52 25.11 74.87
CA ALA A 17 1.79 24.24 73.98
C ALA A 17 1.06 24.94 72.81
N ARG A 18 0.97 24.23 71.66
CA ARG A 18 -0.13 24.21 70.64
C ARG A 18 -0.48 25.57 69.98
N PRO A 19 -1.27 25.67 68.86
CA PRO A 19 -2.10 24.67 68.18
C PRO A 19 -1.88 24.55 66.66
N ARG A 20 -2.51 23.51 66.10
CA ARG A 20 -2.77 23.32 64.66
C ARG A 20 -3.64 24.46 64.12
N GLY A 21 -3.23 25.05 63.00
CA GLY A 21 -4.07 25.86 62.12
C GLY A 21 -3.64 25.62 60.66
N PRO A 22 -4.56 25.54 59.68
CA PRO A 22 -4.22 25.25 58.31
C PRO A 22 -3.73 26.54 57.63
N ARG A 23 -2.52 26.54 57.06
CA ARG A 23 -2.09 27.60 56.14
C ARG A 23 -1.99 27.04 54.73
N VAL A 24 -3.07 27.26 53.98
CA VAL A 24 -3.04 27.33 52.52
C VAL A 24 -2.02 28.40 52.15
N ARG A 25 -0.94 28.01 51.46
CA ARG A 25 -0.03 28.93 50.80
C ARG A 25 0.01 28.60 49.31
N LEU A 26 -0.81 29.35 48.60
CA LEU A 26 -0.71 29.62 47.17
C LEU A 26 0.67 30.21 46.88
N LEU A 27 1.51 29.55 46.07
CA LEU A 27 2.42 30.20 45.13
C LEU A 27 3.05 29.14 44.22
N GLY A 28 2.89 29.30 42.91
CA GLY A 28 3.62 28.48 41.95
C GLY A 28 2.99 28.37 40.58
N ARG A 29 2.49 29.47 40.02
CA ARG A 29 2.37 29.59 38.56
C ARG A 29 3.74 29.28 37.96
N ARG A 30 3.84 28.15 37.27
CA ARG A 30 4.95 27.83 36.38
C ARG A 30 4.40 27.67 34.95
N PRO A 31 5.22 28.02 33.95
CA PRO A 31 4.75 28.47 32.65
C PRO A 31 4.11 27.32 31.89
N GLY A 32 3.14 27.66 31.05
CA GLY A 32 2.56 26.73 30.10
C GLY A 32 3.65 26.01 29.35
N ALA A 33 3.75 24.70 29.57
CA ALA A 33 4.22 23.80 28.55
C ALA A 33 3.19 23.92 27.43
N SER A 34 3.43 24.88 26.53
CA SER A 34 2.93 24.82 25.18
C SER A 34 3.51 23.52 24.63
N SER A 35 2.73 22.45 24.80
CA SER A 35 2.88 21.21 24.08
C SER A 35 2.71 21.59 22.61
N ALA A 36 3.80 22.07 22.01
CA ALA A 36 3.92 22.08 20.57
C ALA A 36 3.54 20.66 20.12
N PRO A 37 2.59 20.52 19.17
CA PRO A 37 2.35 19.22 18.59
C PRO A 37 3.71 18.68 18.10
N PRO A 38 3.98 17.37 18.26
CA PRO A 38 5.18 16.79 17.70
C PRO A 38 5.30 17.25 16.24
N PRO A 39 6.53 17.52 15.74
CA PRO A 39 6.69 17.79 14.32
C PRO A 39 5.98 16.67 13.59
N SER A 40 4.98 17.03 12.76
CA SER A 40 4.23 16.06 11.97
C SER A 40 5.24 15.08 11.41
N PRO A 41 5.06 13.75 11.55
CA PRO A 41 6.02 12.81 11.03
C PRO A 41 6.09 13.05 9.53
N GLN A 42 7.15 13.75 9.10
CA GLN A 42 7.61 13.65 7.73
C GLN A 42 7.76 12.16 7.52
N MET A 43 6.96 11.61 6.59
CA MET A 43 6.73 10.19 6.37
C MET A 43 8.04 9.46 6.16
N ASP A 44 8.73 9.15 7.26
CA ASP A 44 9.71 8.10 7.25
C ASP A 44 8.89 6.81 7.33
N PRO A 45 8.80 6.04 6.25
CA PRO A 45 8.06 4.78 6.30
C PRO A 45 8.69 3.94 7.41
N GLN A 46 7.99 3.83 8.54
CA GLN A 46 8.44 3.06 9.69
C GLN A 46 8.42 1.59 9.31
N VAL A 47 9.51 1.12 8.69
CA VAL A 47 9.69 -0.27 8.30
C VAL A 47 9.49 -1.15 9.54
N PRO A 48 8.60 -2.16 9.50
CA PRO A 48 8.37 -3.04 10.65
C PRO A 48 9.65 -3.71 11.15
N TYR A 49 9.76 -3.99 12.45
CA TYR A 49 10.97 -4.54 13.09
C TYR A 49 11.44 -5.90 12.55
N GLN A 50 10.54 -6.64 11.88
CA GLN A 50 10.83 -7.97 11.33
C GLN A 50 11.72 -7.95 10.08
N TYR A 51 11.94 -6.79 9.47
CA TYR A 51 12.87 -6.65 8.35
C TYR A 51 14.30 -6.56 8.89
N GLN A 52 15.21 -7.39 8.42
CA GLN A 52 16.58 -7.36 8.92
C GLN A 52 17.38 -6.18 8.34
N ASN A 53 17.09 -5.81 7.10
CA ASN A 53 17.86 -4.84 6.33
C ASN A 53 17.10 -3.49 6.15
N HIS A 54 16.75 -2.83 7.26
CA HIS A 54 15.97 -1.58 7.25
C HIS A 54 16.56 -0.50 6.35
N SER A 55 17.86 -0.23 6.46
CA SER A 55 18.53 0.82 5.69
C SER A 55 18.46 0.56 4.19
N ARG A 56 18.60 -0.70 3.79
CA ARG A 56 18.50 -1.08 2.38
C ARG A 56 17.10 -0.86 1.83
N LEU A 57 16.07 -1.34 2.52
CA LEU A 57 14.69 -1.15 2.09
C LEU A 57 14.33 0.34 2.01
N ARG A 58 14.70 1.14 3.02
CA ARG A 58 14.47 2.59 3.02
C ARG A 58 15.15 3.28 1.85
N ASN A 59 16.42 2.95 1.57
CA ASN A 59 17.16 3.55 0.45
C ASN A 59 16.57 3.17 -0.91
N ASP A 60 16.24 1.89 -1.12
CA ASP A 60 15.65 1.43 -2.38
C ASP A 60 14.29 2.08 -2.64
N VAL A 61 13.46 2.17 -1.61
CA VAL A 61 12.15 2.82 -1.68
C VAL A 61 12.31 4.32 -1.94
N ALA A 62 13.21 4.99 -1.22
CA ALA A 62 13.48 6.41 -1.45
C ALA A 62 13.96 6.67 -2.89
N ASN A 63 14.84 5.83 -3.42
CA ASN A 63 15.33 5.94 -4.80
C ASN A 63 14.21 5.72 -5.82
N LEU A 64 13.34 4.72 -5.61
CA LEU A 64 12.18 4.50 -6.48
C LEU A 64 11.19 5.66 -6.42
N LEU A 65 10.87 6.17 -5.22
CA LEU A 65 9.89 7.26 -5.06
C LEU A 65 10.38 8.59 -5.65
N ARG A 66 11.69 8.77 -5.87
CA ARG A 66 12.25 9.91 -6.60
C ARG A 66 11.96 9.87 -8.09
N THR A 67 11.76 8.68 -8.67
CA THR A 67 11.45 8.51 -10.11
C THR A 67 9.98 8.22 -10.35
N CYS A 68 9.32 7.52 -9.43
CA CYS A 68 7.93 7.07 -9.53
C CYS A 68 7.12 7.67 -8.38
N HIS A 69 6.71 8.93 -8.52
CA HIS A 69 5.93 9.66 -7.51
C HIS A 69 4.47 9.16 -7.35
N THR A 70 4.01 8.34 -8.29
CA THR A 70 2.66 7.74 -8.29
C THR A 70 2.53 6.56 -7.34
N LEU A 71 3.63 6.03 -6.82
CA LEU A 71 3.64 4.98 -5.81
C LEU A 71 3.73 5.62 -4.41
N GLN A 72 3.07 4.99 -3.45
CA GLN A 72 3.01 5.46 -2.07
C GLN A 72 3.36 4.33 -1.11
N PRO A 73 4.23 4.59 -0.11
CA PRO A 73 4.60 3.60 0.88
C PRO A 73 3.50 3.40 1.92
N GLN A 74 3.18 2.14 2.23
CA GLN A 74 2.12 1.76 3.15
C GLN A 74 2.55 0.59 4.04
N ILE A 75 1.86 0.43 5.16
CA ILE A 75 2.02 -0.70 6.09
C ILE A 75 0.64 -1.29 6.31
N GLY A 76 0.53 -2.60 6.16
CA GLY A 76 -0.74 -3.31 6.31
C GLY A 76 -0.54 -4.62 7.05
N THR A 77 -1.53 -5.01 7.85
CA THR A 77 -1.56 -6.32 8.50
C THR A 77 -2.47 -7.25 7.70
N PHE A 78 -1.89 -8.34 7.21
CA PHE A 78 -2.55 -9.34 6.39
C PHE A 78 -2.70 -10.62 7.20
N SER A 79 -3.89 -11.20 7.21
CA SER A 79 -4.15 -12.51 7.84
C SER A 79 -4.17 -13.59 6.77
N GLY A 80 -3.23 -14.53 6.81
CA GLY A 80 -3.15 -15.67 5.90
C GLY A 80 -2.87 -16.96 6.67
N GLN A 81 -3.63 -18.02 6.39
CA GLN A 81 -3.47 -19.35 6.99
C GLN A 81 -3.40 -19.35 8.53
N GLY A 82 -4.28 -18.57 9.17
CA GLY A 82 -4.37 -18.48 10.64
C GLY A 82 -3.29 -17.62 11.31
N ARG A 83 -2.38 -17.01 10.54
CA ARG A 83 -1.34 -16.10 11.06
C ARG A 83 -1.55 -14.68 10.54
N GLN A 84 -1.31 -13.70 11.40
CA GLN A 84 -1.22 -12.29 11.00
C GLN A 84 0.23 -11.93 10.69
N VAL A 85 0.44 -11.23 9.58
CA VAL A 85 1.74 -10.72 9.14
C VAL A 85 1.56 -9.26 8.76
N THR A 86 2.28 -8.37 9.42
CA THR A 86 2.38 -6.97 9.00
C THR A 86 3.41 -6.88 7.88
N LEU A 87 3.11 -6.19 6.79
CA LEU A 87 4.05 -6.01 5.68
C LEU A 87 4.13 -4.54 5.32
N PHE A 88 5.33 -4.12 4.97
CA PHE A 88 5.56 -2.91 4.21
C PHE A 88 5.29 -3.20 2.72
N TYR A 89 4.61 -2.28 2.04
CA TYR A 89 4.33 -2.39 0.61
C TYR A 89 4.24 -1.02 -0.05
N LEU A 90 4.44 -0.96 -1.37
CA LEU A 90 4.11 0.20 -2.18
C LEU A 90 2.80 -0.05 -2.92
N TYR A 91 1.94 0.96 -2.98
CA TYR A 91 0.71 0.94 -3.77
C TYR A 91 0.59 2.20 -4.60
N GLY A 92 0.09 2.07 -5.83
CA GLY A 92 -0.18 3.23 -6.68
C GLY A 92 -0.40 2.81 -8.12
N VAL A 93 0.00 3.66 -9.06
CA VAL A 93 -0.14 3.41 -10.50
C VAL A 93 1.20 3.53 -11.21
N LEU A 94 1.41 2.71 -12.24
CA LEU A 94 2.51 2.87 -13.19
C LEU A 94 1.98 3.40 -14.53
N PRO A 95 2.46 4.55 -15.01
CA PRO A 95 2.14 5.02 -16.35
C PRO A 95 2.86 4.15 -17.38
N ILE A 96 2.13 3.72 -18.40
CA ILE A 96 2.62 2.93 -19.54
C ILE A 96 2.18 3.60 -20.84
N THR A 97 2.89 3.32 -21.94
CA THR A 97 2.46 3.75 -23.27
C THR A 97 2.09 2.54 -24.10
N TYR A 98 0.84 2.45 -24.54
CA TYR A 98 0.36 1.36 -25.37
C TYR A 98 -0.44 1.91 -26.54
N SER A 99 -0.15 1.48 -27.77
CA SER A 99 -0.86 1.92 -28.98
C SER A 99 -0.97 3.45 -29.11
N GLY A 100 0.08 4.19 -28.73
CA GLY A 100 0.14 5.66 -28.82
C GLY A 100 -0.58 6.44 -27.72
N ALA A 101 -1.23 5.75 -26.76
CA ALA A 101 -1.89 6.36 -25.61
C ALA A 101 -1.21 5.99 -24.29
N THR A 102 -1.32 6.87 -23.29
CA THR A 102 -0.81 6.60 -21.93
C THR A 102 -1.91 6.01 -21.06
N TYR A 103 -1.60 4.89 -20.40
CA TYR A 103 -2.50 4.21 -19.47
C TYR A 103 -1.86 4.11 -18.08
N ASN A 104 -2.67 4.16 -17.04
CA ASN A 104 -2.22 4.03 -15.66
C ASN A 104 -2.58 2.65 -15.14
N ILE A 105 -1.57 1.80 -14.92
CA ILE A 105 -1.75 0.43 -14.46
C ILE A 105 -1.61 0.41 -12.94
N PRO A 106 -2.66 0.08 -12.17
CA PRO A 106 -2.53 0.01 -10.72
C PRO A 106 -1.66 -1.18 -10.32
N VAL A 107 -0.67 -0.93 -9.48
CA VAL A 107 0.27 -1.94 -9.00
C VAL A 107 0.44 -1.88 -7.49
N THR A 108 0.67 -3.06 -6.92
CA THR A 108 1.06 -3.23 -5.52
C THR A 108 2.35 -4.02 -5.46
N ILE A 109 3.34 -3.53 -4.69
CA ILE A 109 4.65 -4.15 -4.52
C ILE A 109 4.81 -4.50 -3.04
N TYR A 110 4.72 -5.78 -2.71
CA TYR A 110 4.94 -6.27 -1.35
C TYR A 110 6.40 -6.63 -1.13
N PHE A 111 6.92 -6.29 0.04
CA PHE A 111 8.27 -6.69 0.47
C PHE A 111 8.11 -7.71 1.59
N ASP A 112 8.45 -8.97 1.36
CA ASP A 112 8.46 -9.94 2.46
C ASP A 112 9.78 -9.87 3.24
N PRO A 113 9.80 -10.16 4.55
CA PRO A 113 11.03 -10.43 5.28
C PRO A 113 11.55 -11.80 4.79
N PRO A 114 12.44 -11.84 3.78
CA PRO A 114 13.85 -11.52 3.96
C PRO A 114 14.43 -10.53 2.93
N TYR A 115 13.64 -9.61 2.39
CA TYR A 115 14.12 -8.58 1.45
C TYR A 115 15.39 -7.86 1.96
N PRO A 116 16.42 -7.63 1.11
CA PRO A 116 16.46 -7.84 -0.35
C PRO A 116 16.93 -9.23 -0.81
N ASN A 117 17.11 -10.19 0.10
CA ASN A 117 17.60 -11.53 -0.27
C ASN A 117 16.61 -12.27 -1.18
N GLN A 118 15.33 -11.96 -1.06
CA GLN A 118 14.29 -12.35 -2.01
C GLN A 118 13.74 -11.13 -2.75
N PRO A 119 13.30 -11.30 -4.00
CA PRO A 119 12.65 -10.24 -4.76
C PRO A 119 11.36 -9.78 -4.07
N PRO A 120 10.93 -8.54 -4.30
CA PRO A 120 9.59 -8.13 -3.92
C PRO A 120 8.54 -8.89 -4.75
N ARG A 121 7.32 -9.05 -4.20
CA ARG A 121 6.18 -9.58 -4.96
C ARG A 121 5.37 -8.44 -5.55
N CYS A 122 5.28 -8.42 -6.88
CA CYS A 122 4.51 -7.42 -7.61
C CYS A 122 3.15 -7.98 -8.02
N PHE A 123 2.12 -7.17 -7.89
CA PHE A 123 0.75 -7.47 -8.29
C PHE A 123 0.18 -6.33 -9.12
N VAL A 124 -0.59 -6.69 -10.14
CA VAL A 124 -1.52 -5.77 -10.81
C VAL A 124 -2.85 -5.86 -10.06
N THR A 125 -3.37 -4.73 -9.61
CA THR A 125 -4.58 -4.66 -8.79
C THR A 125 -5.67 -3.88 -9.52
N PRO A 126 -6.51 -4.52 -10.35
CA PRO A 126 -7.53 -3.82 -11.11
C PRO A 126 -8.45 -3.00 -10.20
N SER A 127 -8.70 -1.75 -10.58
CA SER A 127 -9.72 -0.92 -9.94
C SER A 127 -11.11 -1.24 -10.49
N GLN A 128 -12.14 -0.62 -9.93
CA GLN A 128 -13.51 -0.70 -10.47
C GLN A 128 -13.50 -0.32 -11.97
N GLY A 129 -14.15 -1.14 -12.80
CA GLY A 129 -14.17 -0.93 -14.25
C GLY A 129 -12.94 -1.45 -14.99
N MET A 130 -12.06 -2.21 -14.34
CA MET A 130 -10.96 -2.95 -14.97
C MET A 130 -11.03 -4.44 -14.63
N ALA A 131 -10.48 -5.28 -15.51
CA ALA A 131 -10.26 -6.69 -15.24
C ALA A 131 -8.88 -7.12 -15.76
N LEU A 132 -8.31 -8.14 -15.12
CA LEU A 132 -7.06 -8.76 -15.58
C LEU A 132 -7.29 -9.48 -16.90
N LYS A 133 -6.36 -9.28 -17.84
CA LYS A 133 -6.34 -10.01 -19.10
C LYS A 133 -6.00 -11.47 -18.83
N GLN A 134 -6.85 -12.38 -19.31
CA GLN A 134 -6.61 -13.82 -19.19
C GLN A 134 -5.38 -14.25 -20.01
N ALA A 135 -4.64 -15.25 -19.51
CA ALA A 135 -3.47 -15.83 -20.15
C ALA A 135 -2.37 -14.82 -20.53
N HIS A 136 -2.15 -13.80 -19.69
CA HIS A 136 -1.04 -12.87 -19.87
C HIS A 136 0.31 -13.58 -19.60
N PRO A 137 1.34 -13.43 -20.44
CA PRO A 137 2.59 -14.19 -20.32
C PRO A 137 3.37 -13.91 -19.02
N HIS A 138 3.13 -12.74 -18.42
CA HIS A 138 3.83 -12.28 -17.22
C HIS A 138 2.91 -12.02 -16.03
N VAL A 139 1.61 -12.28 -16.14
CA VAL A 139 0.65 -11.98 -15.06
C VAL A 139 -0.35 -13.12 -14.92
N ASP A 140 -0.50 -13.66 -13.72
CA ASP A 140 -1.46 -14.73 -13.46
C ASP A 140 -2.89 -14.21 -13.20
N SER A 141 -3.83 -15.12 -12.98
CA SER A 141 -5.24 -14.80 -12.72
C SER A 141 -5.47 -14.04 -11.41
N GLY A 142 -4.53 -14.12 -10.46
CA GLY A 142 -4.54 -13.35 -9.21
C GLY A 142 -3.87 -11.97 -9.35
N GLY A 143 -3.30 -11.66 -10.52
CA GLY A 143 -2.60 -10.43 -10.80
C GLY A 143 -1.12 -10.46 -10.40
N MET A 144 -0.59 -11.59 -9.93
CA MET A 144 0.83 -11.70 -9.56
C MET A 144 1.69 -11.64 -10.81
N VAL A 145 2.76 -10.85 -10.74
CA VAL A 145 3.63 -10.56 -11.88
C VAL A 145 4.87 -11.47 -11.85
N TYR A 146 5.16 -12.08 -13.00
CA TYR A 146 6.33 -12.94 -13.23
C TYR A 146 7.10 -12.42 -14.44
N ILE A 147 8.19 -11.70 -14.18
CA ILE A 147 9.10 -11.19 -15.21
C ILE A 147 10.52 -11.72 -14.99
N PRO A 148 11.35 -11.83 -16.05
CA PRO A 148 12.71 -12.35 -15.93
C PRO A 148 13.55 -11.63 -14.86
N TYR A 149 13.38 -10.31 -14.73
CA TYR A 149 14.11 -9.51 -13.75
C TYR A 149 13.83 -9.92 -12.29
N LEU A 150 12.60 -10.31 -11.96
CA LEU A 150 12.26 -10.82 -10.63
C LEU A 150 12.87 -12.22 -10.41
N ASN A 151 12.90 -13.05 -11.46
CA ASN A 151 13.48 -14.40 -11.38
C ASN A 151 15.00 -14.37 -11.23
N SER A 152 15.68 -13.40 -11.82
CA SER A 152 17.12 -13.19 -11.70
C SER A 152 17.50 -12.12 -10.65
N TRP A 153 16.61 -11.85 -9.69
CA TRP A 153 16.83 -10.82 -8.69
C TRP A 153 18.10 -11.09 -7.88
N ASN A 154 18.97 -10.10 -7.82
CA ASN A 154 20.20 -10.14 -7.06
C ASN A 154 20.12 -9.14 -5.91
N SER A 155 20.28 -9.63 -4.68
CA SER A 155 20.16 -8.81 -3.49
C SER A 155 21.15 -7.66 -3.42
N HIS A 156 22.27 -7.68 -4.14
CA HIS A 156 23.29 -6.62 -4.10
C HIS A 156 23.16 -5.62 -5.25
N SER A 157 22.80 -6.08 -6.46
CA SER A 157 22.80 -5.24 -7.66
C SER A 157 21.41 -4.84 -8.15
N SER A 158 20.37 -5.64 -7.88
CA SER A 158 19.02 -5.32 -8.35
C SER A 158 18.40 -4.16 -7.57
N THR A 159 17.65 -3.33 -8.27
CA THR A 159 17.04 -2.12 -7.74
C THR A 159 15.55 -2.05 -8.06
N LEU A 160 14.80 -1.33 -7.21
CA LEU A 160 13.37 -1.12 -7.44
C LEU A 160 13.08 -0.17 -8.60
N THR A 161 14.00 0.76 -8.89
CA THR A 161 13.90 1.67 -10.04
C THR A 161 14.00 0.91 -11.36
N GLU A 162 14.96 -0.01 -11.49
CA GLU A 162 15.04 -0.90 -12.66
C GLU A 162 13.81 -1.80 -12.77
N LEU A 163 13.37 -2.39 -11.65
CA LEU A 163 12.14 -3.19 -11.61
C LEU A 163 10.94 -2.41 -12.16
N ALA A 164 10.73 -1.17 -11.72
CA ALA A 164 9.65 -0.32 -12.24
C ALA A 164 9.78 -0.06 -13.74
N GLY A 165 11.00 0.17 -14.25
CA GLY A 165 11.28 0.28 -15.68
C GLY A 165 10.92 -0.99 -16.47
N TYR A 166 11.31 -2.17 -15.97
CA TYR A 166 10.96 -3.45 -16.58
C TYR A 166 9.44 -3.71 -16.57
N LEU A 167 8.74 -3.36 -15.48
CA LEU A 167 7.28 -3.45 -15.40
C LEU A 167 6.63 -2.55 -16.45
N THR A 168 7.03 -1.27 -16.51
CA THR A 168 6.50 -0.32 -17.50
C THR A 168 6.76 -0.81 -18.93
N SER A 169 7.96 -1.30 -19.24
CA SER A 169 8.29 -1.83 -20.57
C SER A 169 7.45 -3.06 -20.91
N THR A 170 7.31 -3.99 -19.97
CA THR A 170 6.54 -5.23 -20.17
C THR A 170 5.06 -4.93 -20.43
N PHE A 171 4.47 -4.04 -19.62
CA PHE A 171 3.07 -3.68 -19.74
C PHE A 171 2.78 -2.75 -20.93
N SER A 172 3.77 -1.96 -21.37
CA SER A 172 3.69 -1.18 -22.61
C SER A 172 3.69 -2.07 -23.86
N ALA A 173 4.33 -3.25 -23.81
CA ALA A 173 4.24 -4.23 -24.90
C ALA A 173 2.91 -4.99 -24.89
N ALA A 174 2.46 -5.41 -23.70
CA ALA A 174 1.19 -6.10 -23.50
C ALA A 174 0.52 -5.63 -22.20
N PRO A 175 -0.59 -4.86 -22.27
CA PRO A 175 -1.28 -4.40 -21.08
C PRO A 175 -1.89 -5.57 -20.30
N PRO A 176 -1.69 -5.62 -18.97
CA PRO A 176 -2.19 -6.71 -18.14
C PRO A 176 -3.66 -6.55 -17.74
N VAL A 177 -4.25 -5.38 -18.00
CA VAL A 177 -5.66 -5.07 -17.71
C VAL A 177 -6.38 -4.54 -18.94
N TYR A 178 -7.70 -4.72 -18.97
CA TYR A 178 -8.60 -4.09 -19.92
C TYR A 178 -9.77 -3.42 -19.18
N SER A 179 -10.42 -2.45 -19.82
CA SER A 179 -11.59 -1.80 -19.24
C SER A 179 -12.83 -2.69 -19.39
N THR A 180 -13.58 -2.82 -18.30
CA THR A 180 -14.88 -3.50 -18.26
C THR A 180 -16.06 -2.54 -18.32
N ALA A 181 -15.80 -1.23 -18.47
CA ALA A 181 -16.84 -0.25 -18.72
C ALA A 181 -17.63 -0.68 -19.96
N ALA A 182 -18.93 -0.87 -19.76
CA ALA A 182 -19.79 -1.67 -20.61
C ALA A 182 -19.65 -1.33 -22.11
N GLY A 183 -19.18 -2.31 -22.87
CA GLY A 183 -19.70 -2.54 -24.21
C GLY A 183 -21.14 -3.03 -24.12
N SER A 184 -22.07 -2.18 -23.66
CA SER A 184 -23.49 -2.37 -23.99
C SER A 184 -23.65 -2.03 -25.47
N ARG A 185 -23.32 -2.96 -26.35
CA ARG A 185 -24.00 -2.97 -27.64
C ARG A 185 -25.45 -3.31 -27.32
N PRO A 186 -26.44 -2.43 -27.55
CA PRO A 186 -27.82 -2.88 -27.57
C PRO A 186 -27.91 -3.93 -28.68
N SER A 187 -28.03 -5.19 -28.31
CA SER A 187 -28.51 -6.22 -29.22
C SER A 187 -29.93 -5.83 -29.59
N THR A 188 -30.09 -5.10 -30.70
CA THR A 188 -31.39 -4.93 -31.35
C THR A 188 -31.80 -6.29 -31.89
N ALA A 189 -32.35 -7.14 -31.02
CA ALA A 189 -33.17 -8.26 -31.41
C ALA A 189 -34.47 -7.66 -31.99
N ALA A 190 -34.44 -7.30 -33.27
CA ALA A 190 -35.64 -7.03 -34.04
C ALA A 190 -36.34 -8.38 -34.32
N SER A 191 -37.11 -8.87 -33.37
CA SER A 191 -38.07 -9.94 -33.61
C SER A 191 -39.35 -9.34 -34.20
N THR A 192 -39.44 -9.29 -35.53
CA THR A 192 -40.72 -9.17 -36.24
C THR A 192 -41.23 -10.57 -36.57
N PRO A 193 -42.38 -11.02 -36.05
CA PRO A 193 -43.11 -12.12 -36.66
C PRO A 193 -43.90 -11.57 -37.86
N ALA A 194 -43.37 -11.78 -39.08
CA ALA A 194 -44.11 -11.50 -40.30
C ALA A 194 -44.99 -12.72 -40.64
N THR A 195 -46.31 -12.51 -40.49
CA THR A 195 -47.36 -13.36 -41.06
C THR A 195 -47.22 -13.40 -42.59
N ALA A 196 -47.05 -14.57 -43.18
CA ALA A 196 -47.30 -14.78 -44.60
C ALA A 196 -47.73 -16.23 -44.87
N ALA A 197 -49.04 -16.41 -44.96
CA ALA A 197 -49.67 -17.59 -45.52
C ALA A 197 -49.20 -17.78 -46.97
N THR A 198 -48.67 -18.96 -47.30
CA THR A 198 -48.34 -19.32 -48.68
C THR A 198 -49.55 -19.99 -49.32
N ALA A 199 -50.31 -19.20 -50.07
CA ALA A 199 -51.24 -19.71 -51.08
C ALA A 199 -50.43 -20.12 -52.32
N VAL A 200 -50.61 -21.36 -52.78
CA VAL A 200 -50.07 -21.82 -54.07
C VAL A 200 -51.26 -22.19 -54.96
N ALA A 201 -51.55 -21.34 -55.93
CA ALA A 201 -52.51 -21.59 -57.00
C ALA A 201 -52.00 -20.97 -58.30
N MET A 202 -51.68 -21.81 -59.29
CA MET A 202 -51.80 -21.60 -60.76
C MET A 202 -51.08 -22.75 -61.50
N GLN A 203 -51.81 -23.73 -62.06
CA GLN A 203 -52.35 -23.82 -63.45
C GLN A 203 -51.32 -24.36 -64.47
N PRO A 204 -51.71 -24.90 -65.66
CA PRO A 204 -52.98 -25.52 -66.11
C PRO A 204 -52.79 -26.88 -66.85
N ASP A 205 -53.94 -27.48 -67.18
CA ASP A 205 -54.17 -28.63 -68.09
C ASP A 205 -53.78 -28.34 -69.55
N PRO A 206 -53.37 -29.36 -70.33
CA PRO A 206 -53.99 -29.55 -71.64
C PRO A 206 -54.36 -31.00 -71.96
N GLY A 207 -55.60 -31.18 -72.42
CA GLY A 207 -56.19 -32.45 -72.83
C GLY A 207 -55.77 -33.00 -74.21
N SER A 208 -56.58 -33.99 -74.63
CA SER A 208 -56.57 -34.77 -75.89
C SER A 208 -55.43 -35.78 -75.98
N SER A 209 -55.64 -37.07 -76.26
CA SER A 209 -56.71 -37.71 -77.03
C SER A 209 -56.84 -39.19 -76.70
#